data_AF-A0A4X1VKE9-F1
#
_entry.id   AF-A0A4X1VKE9-F1
#
_cell.length_a   1.000
_cell.length_b   1.000
_cell.length_c   1.000
_cell.angle_alpha   90.00
_cell.angle_beta   90.00
_cell.angle_gamma   90.00
#
_symmetry.space_group_name_H-M   'P 1'
#
loop_
_entity.id
_entity.type
_entity.pdbx_description
1 polymer ?
#
loop_
_entity_poly.entity_id
_entity_poly.type
_entity_poly.pdbx_seq_one_letter_code
_entity_poly.pdbx_strand_id
1 'polypeptide(L)'
;MTPKHCFLGFLFSFLLTGVAEIRPAYKSLKPQRVHFQSRNFHNILHWQPGGACTSNSSIYFVQYKMYGERQWKNKENCWGIQEFFCDLTNETSDIWEPYYGRVRTSLAGMHSGWTMTRRFTPWWERTKGI
;
A
#
# COMPACT_ATOMS: atom_id res chain seq x y z
N MET A 1 -11.09 38.17 -54.70
CA MET A 1 -12.54 38.39 -54.90
C MET A 1 -13.28 37.20 -54.32
N THR A 2 -13.96 37.39 -53.18
CA THR A 2 -14.87 36.36 -52.63
C THR A 2 -16.21 36.40 -53.37
N PRO A 3 -16.88 35.26 -53.49
CA PRO A 3 -18.32 35.23 -53.37
C PRO A 3 -18.74 34.39 -52.16
N LYS A 4 -19.64 34.97 -51.35
CA LYS A 4 -20.42 34.28 -50.34
C LYS A 4 -21.56 33.53 -51.02
N HIS A 5 -21.80 32.28 -50.66
CA HIS A 5 -23.16 31.72 -50.70
C HIS A 5 -23.38 30.80 -49.49
N CYS A 6 -24.42 31.15 -48.74
CA CYS A 6 -24.92 30.48 -47.55
C CYS A 6 -25.89 29.34 -47.89
N PHE A 7 -26.11 28.49 -46.89
CA PHE A 7 -27.22 27.55 -46.66
C PHE A 7 -27.17 26.22 -47.44
N LEU A 8 -26.96 25.12 -46.71
CA LEU A 8 -28.03 24.16 -46.35
C LEU A 8 -27.51 23.19 -45.28
N GLY A 9 -28.42 22.72 -44.42
CA GLY A 9 -28.11 22.19 -43.10
C GLY A 9 -27.48 20.80 -43.02
N PHE A 10 -26.89 20.54 -41.85
CA PHE A 10 -27.09 19.29 -41.11
C PHE A 10 -26.73 19.56 -39.64
N LEU A 11 -27.73 19.56 -38.77
CA LEU A 11 -27.52 19.47 -37.32
C LEU A 11 -26.95 18.08 -37.04
N PHE A 12 -25.63 17.94 -37.04
CA PHE A 12 -25.00 16.76 -36.43
C PHE A 12 -25.11 16.93 -34.91
N SER A 13 -26.24 16.50 -34.37
CA SER A 13 -26.37 16.18 -32.95
C SER A 13 -25.36 15.07 -32.65
N PHE A 14 -24.15 15.47 -32.24
CA PHE A 14 -23.21 14.57 -31.58
C PHE A 14 -23.83 14.20 -30.23
N LEU A 15 -24.66 13.15 -30.24
CA LEU A 15 -24.95 12.37 -29.06
C LEU A 15 -23.61 11.74 -28.65
N LEU A 16 -22.85 12.47 -27.84
CA LEU A 16 -21.79 11.91 -27.02
C LEU A 16 -22.46 10.93 -26.06
N THR A 17 -22.70 9.72 -26.55
CA THR A 17 -22.82 8.56 -25.66
C THR A 17 -21.45 8.43 -25.02
N GLY A 18 -21.28 9.12 -23.90
CA GLY A 18 -20.19 8.87 -22.99
C GLY A 18 -20.38 7.46 -22.47
N VAL A 19 -19.93 6.46 -23.24
CA VAL A 19 -19.59 5.17 -22.69
C VAL A 19 -18.44 5.48 -21.74
N ALA A 20 -18.76 5.62 -20.46
CA ALA A 20 -17.78 5.50 -19.42
C ALA A 20 -17.15 4.13 -19.62
N GLU A 21 -15.98 4.10 -20.25
CA GLU A 21 -15.14 2.92 -20.31
C GLU A 21 -14.85 2.57 -18.85
N ILE A 22 -15.62 1.64 -18.29
CA ILE A 22 -15.33 1.04 -17.00
C ILE A 22 -14.05 0.23 -17.25
N ARG A 23 -12.90 0.89 -17.15
CA ARG A 23 -11.62 0.20 -17.04
C ARG A 23 -11.79 -0.76 -15.88
N PRO A 24 -11.64 -2.08 -16.07
CA PRO A 24 -11.65 -3.01 -14.96
C PRO A 24 -10.63 -2.48 -13.96
N ALA A 25 -11.07 -2.16 -12.75
CA ALA A 25 -10.15 -1.78 -11.70
C ALA A 25 -9.23 -3.00 -11.50
N TYR A 26 -8.01 -2.92 -12.04
CA TYR A 26 -7.05 -4.00 -11.92
C TYR A 26 -6.77 -4.19 -10.43
N LYS A 27 -7.31 -5.26 -9.87
CA LYS A 27 -7.19 -5.55 -8.45
C LYS A 27 -5.72 -5.91 -8.17
N SER A 28 -5.10 -5.18 -7.24
CA SER A 28 -3.68 -5.34 -6.93
C SER A 28 -3.46 -6.37 -5.81
N LEU A 29 -2.38 -7.16 -5.89
CA LEU A 29 -1.91 -8.04 -4.80
C LEU A 29 -1.15 -7.29 -3.70
N LYS A 30 -0.78 -6.05 -3.97
CA LYS A 30 0.10 -5.25 -3.10
C LYS A 30 -0.63 -4.90 -1.80
N PRO A 31 -0.04 -5.14 -0.62
CA PRO A 31 -0.60 -4.72 0.66
C PRO A 31 -0.90 -3.22 0.67
N GLN A 32 -2.01 -2.85 1.29
CA GLN A 32 -2.52 -1.48 1.37
C GLN A 32 -2.43 -0.95 2.81
N ARG A 33 -2.47 0.38 2.95
CA ARG A 33 -2.51 1.07 4.26
C ARG A 33 -1.48 0.52 5.26
N VAL A 34 -0.24 0.32 4.82
CA VAL A 34 0.83 -0.19 5.69
C VAL A 34 1.30 0.91 6.63
N HIS A 35 1.18 0.70 7.94
CA HIS A 35 1.53 1.68 8.96
C HIS A 35 1.93 1.01 10.27
N PHE A 36 2.70 1.73 11.10
CA PHE A 36 2.94 1.32 12.48
C PHE A 36 1.82 1.83 13.38
N GLN A 37 1.46 1.02 14.35
CA GLN A 37 0.69 1.41 15.53
C GLN A 37 1.58 1.20 16.76
N SER A 38 1.75 2.25 17.56
CA SER A 38 2.59 2.21 18.76
C SER A 38 1.78 2.53 20.01
N ARG A 39 1.91 1.69 21.03
CA ARG A 39 1.35 1.94 22.37
C ARG A 39 2.36 1.54 23.43
N ASN A 40 2.83 2.50 24.23
CA ASN A 40 3.87 2.23 25.24
C ASN A 40 5.10 1.50 24.69
N PHE A 41 5.58 1.94 23.52
CA PHE A 41 6.71 1.34 22.78
C PHE A 41 6.49 -0.09 22.29
N HIS A 42 5.28 -0.64 22.45
CA HIS A 42 4.85 -1.81 21.72
C HIS A 42 4.49 -1.39 20.29
N ASN A 43 5.30 -1.81 19.32
CA ASN A 43 5.30 -1.28 17.97
C ASN A 43 4.90 -2.38 16.98
N ILE A 44 3.63 -2.35 16.56
CA ILE A 44 3.07 -3.34 15.64
C ILE A 44 2.92 -2.72 14.25
N LEU A 45 3.40 -3.43 13.24
CA LEU A 45 3.17 -3.09 11.84
C LEU A 45 1.83 -3.68 11.39
N HIS A 46 0.93 -2.85 10.87
CA HIS A 46 -0.38 -3.26 10.35
C HIS A 46 -0.51 -2.99 8.85
N TRP A 47 -1.32 -3.78 8.17
CA TRP A 47 -1.68 -3.57 6.76
C TRP A 47 -3.09 -4.06 6.44
N GLN A 48 -3.56 -3.74 5.25
CA GLN A 48 -4.75 -4.30 4.63
C GLN A 48 -4.36 -5.17 3.44
N PRO A 49 -5.12 -6.24 3.12
CA PRO A 49 -4.89 -7.04 1.93
C PRO A 49 -5.01 -6.19 0.65
N GLY A 50 -4.31 -6.63 -0.40
CA GLY A 50 -4.53 -6.09 -1.74
C GLY A 50 -5.93 -6.45 -2.25
N GLY A 51 -6.50 -5.65 -3.14
CA GLY A 51 -7.85 -5.89 -3.68
C GLY A 51 -8.03 -7.22 -4.42
N ALA A 52 -6.94 -7.84 -4.88
CA ALA A 52 -6.95 -9.17 -5.52
C ALA A 52 -6.77 -10.33 -4.52
N CYS A 53 -6.47 -10.03 -3.27
CA CYS A 53 -6.22 -11.03 -2.24
C CYS A 53 -7.55 -11.50 -1.62
N THR A 54 -7.70 -12.81 -1.47
CA THR A 54 -8.71 -13.40 -0.57
C THR A 54 -8.04 -13.71 0.77
N SER A 55 -8.76 -13.53 1.89
CA SER A 55 -8.19 -13.61 3.25
C SER A 55 -7.51 -14.94 3.57
N ASN A 56 -7.97 -16.05 2.96
CA ASN A 56 -7.59 -17.39 3.39
C ASN A 56 -6.47 -18.03 2.53
N SER A 57 -5.95 -17.33 1.53
CA SER A 57 -4.94 -17.87 0.59
C SER A 57 -3.70 -17.00 0.45
N SER A 58 -3.70 -15.82 1.08
CA SER A 58 -2.62 -14.84 0.97
C SER A 58 -1.68 -14.99 2.16
N ILE A 59 -0.39 -15.11 1.89
CA ILE A 59 0.65 -15.11 2.93
C ILE A 59 1.50 -13.84 2.82
N TYR A 60 1.98 -13.34 3.96
CA TYR A 60 2.68 -12.08 4.08
C TYR A 60 4.10 -12.27 4.60
N PHE A 61 4.99 -11.41 4.13
CA PHE A 61 6.39 -11.38 4.51
C PHE A 61 6.74 -9.98 4.94
N VAL A 62 7.35 -9.85 6.12
CA VAL A 62 7.71 -8.55 6.71
C VAL A 62 9.22 -8.38 6.74
N GLN A 63 9.65 -7.18 6.38
CA GLN A 63 11.01 -6.70 6.59
C GLN A 63 11.00 -5.36 7.30
N TYR A 64 12.11 -5.06 7.95
CA TYR A 64 12.33 -3.79 8.64
C TYR A 64 13.77 -3.34 8.45
N LYS A 65 14.01 -2.06 8.74
CA LYS A 65 15.35 -1.51 8.91
C LYS A 65 15.32 -0.21 9.69
N MET A 66 16.46 0.12 10.30
CA MET A 66 16.69 1.44 10.87
C MET A 66 16.95 2.45 9.75
N TYR A 67 16.62 3.72 9.98
CA TYR A 67 16.92 4.81 9.06
C TYR A 67 18.43 4.92 8.83
N GLY A 68 18.84 5.21 7.60
CA GLY A 68 20.26 5.21 7.22
C GLY A 68 20.83 3.83 6.89
N GLU A 69 20.25 2.73 7.38
CA GLU A 69 20.68 1.39 6.97
C GLU A 69 20.32 1.13 5.49
N ARG A 70 21.26 0.51 4.77
CA ARG A 70 21.06 0.13 3.36
C ARG A 70 20.30 -1.19 3.23
N GLN A 71 20.62 -2.14 4.09
CA GLN A 71 20.08 -3.50 4.03
C GLN A 71 18.74 -3.60 4.76
N TRP A 72 17.88 -4.47 4.25
CA TRP A 72 16.63 -4.84 4.90
C TRP A 72 16.82 -6.14 5.67
N LYS A 73 16.23 -6.22 6.86
CA LYS A 73 16.25 -7.43 7.71
C LYS A 73 14.89 -8.11 7.63
N ASN A 74 14.90 -9.44 7.53
CA ASN A 74 13.69 -10.25 7.60
C ASN A 74 13.20 -10.32 9.05
N LYS A 75 11.89 -10.24 9.25
CA LYS A 75 11.28 -10.63 10.51
C LYS A 75 10.85 -12.08 10.38
N GLU A 76 11.69 -12.99 10.88
CA GLU A 76 11.49 -14.45 10.72
C GLU A 76 10.12 -14.92 11.25
N ASN A 77 9.69 -14.41 12.40
CA ASN A 77 8.37 -14.75 12.97
C ASN A 77 7.17 -14.24 12.13
N CYS A 78 7.43 -13.34 11.17
CA CYS A 78 6.42 -12.79 10.25
C CYS A 78 6.77 -13.14 8.79
N TRP A 79 7.47 -14.24 8.57
CA TRP A 79 7.90 -14.70 7.26
C TRP A 79 6.98 -15.83 6.75
N GLY A 80 5.88 -15.45 6.10
CA GLY A 80 4.87 -16.40 5.60
C GLY A 80 3.64 -16.53 6.49
N ILE A 81 3.23 -15.43 7.12
CA ILE A 81 2.07 -15.37 8.03
C ILE A 81 0.78 -15.01 7.28
N GLN A 82 -0.39 -15.32 7.83
CA GLN A 82 -1.69 -14.98 7.22
C GLN A 82 -2.33 -13.75 7.87
N GLU A 83 -1.84 -13.38 9.04
CA GLU A 83 -2.24 -12.23 9.82
C GLU A 83 -1.96 -10.93 9.06
N PHE A 84 -2.71 -9.88 9.41
CA PHE A 84 -2.56 -8.56 8.83
C PHE A 84 -1.72 -7.62 9.71
N PHE A 85 -0.94 -8.20 10.62
CA PHE A 85 -0.08 -7.47 11.52
C PHE A 85 1.18 -8.26 11.85
N CYS A 86 2.21 -7.56 12.33
CA CYS A 86 3.46 -8.14 12.77
C CYS A 86 4.07 -7.30 13.90
N ASP A 87 4.42 -7.95 15.02
CA ASP A 87 5.10 -7.29 16.13
C ASP A 87 6.57 -7.06 15.78
N LEU A 88 6.98 -5.79 15.76
CA LEU A 88 8.35 -5.34 15.53
C LEU A 88 8.93 -4.61 16.76
N THR A 89 8.38 -4.83 17.95
CA THR A 89 8.78 -4.16 19.19
C THR A 89 10.27 -4.34 19.49
N ASN A 90 10.77 -5.58 19.40
CA ASN A 90 12.18 -5.87 19.66
C ASN A 90 13.09 -5.27 18.58
N GLU A 91 12.62 -5.26 17.34
CA GLU A 91 13.32 -4.72 16.18
C GLU A 91 13.39 -3.19 16.18
N THR A 92 12.55 -2.54 16.98
CA THR A 92 12.43 -1.08 17.12
C THR A 92 12.68 -0.63 18.56
N SER A 93 13.54 -1.36 19.28
CA SER A 93 13.79 -1.16 20.71
C SER A 93 14.56 0.13 21.02
N ASP A 94 15.39 0.63 20.09
CA ASP A 94 15.95 1.98 20.22
C ASP A 94 14.88 2.99 19.84
N ILE A 95 14.30 3.61 20.87
CA ILE A 95 13.12 4.47 20.75
C ILE A 95 13.40 5.82 20.08
N TRP A 96 14.66 6.24 20.01
CA TRP A 96 15.07 7.52 19.42
C TRP A 96 15.33 7.41 17.92
N GLU A 97 15.66 6.21 17.46
CA GLU A 97 15.96 5.96 16.07
C GLU A 97 14.70 5.91 15.19
N PRO A 98 14.76 6.43 13.95
CA PRO A 98 13.70 6.22 12.98
C PRO A 98 13.83 4.86 12.29
N TYR A 99 12.70 4.27 11.91
CA TYR A 99 12.61 2.98 11.24
C TYR A 99 11.68 3.03 10.03
N TYR A 100 11.85 2.03 9.17
CA TYR A 100 10.89 1.66 8.15
C TYR A 100 10.50 0.19 8.29
N GLY A 101 9.21 -0.09 8.09
CA GLY A 101 8.69 -1.43 7.88
C GLY A 101 8.24 -1.58 6.43
N ARG A 102 8.31 -2.79 5.89
CA ARG A 102 7.68 -3.12 4.61
C ARG A 102 7.11 -4.52 4.63
N VAL A 103 6.03 -4.69 3.87
CA VAL A 103 5.34 -5.97 3.71
C VAL A 103 5.09 -6.25 2.24
N ARG A 104 5.14 -7.51 1.85
CA ARG A 104 4.67 -8.01 0.55
C ARG A 104 3.77 -9.22 0.76
N THR A 105 2.90 -9.47 -0.21
CA THR A 105 2.04 -10.66 -0.25
C THR A 105 2.64 -11.71 -1.18
N SER A 106 2.35 -12.98 -0.94
CA SER A 106 2.37 -14.04 -1.94
C SER A 106 0.99 -14.65 -2.06
N LEU A 107 0.53 -14.88 -3.30
CA LEU A 107 -0.70 -15.59 -3.61
C LEU A 107 -0.39 -16.60 -4.71
N ALA A 108 -0.65 -17.89 -4.47
CA ALA A 108 -0.37 -18.97 -5.42
C ALA A 108 1.07 -18.93 -5.99
N GLY A 109 2.05 -18.60 -5.14
CA GLY A 109 3.47 -18.49 -5.52
C GLY A 109 3.87 -17.17 -6.19
N MET A 110 2.91 -16.29 -6.52
CA MET A 110 3.19 -14.97 -7.08
C MET A 110 3.37 -13.93 -5.98
N HIS A 111 4.55 -13.30 -5.96
CA HIS A 111 4.85 -12.22 -5.03
C HIS A 111 4.40 -10.85 -5.53
N SER A 112 3.81 -10.04 -4.65
CA SER A 112 3.66 -8.62 -4.90
C SER A 112 5.01 -7.89 -4.76
N GLY A 113 5.07 -6.67 -5.30
CA GLY A 113 6.08 -5.72 -4.86
C GLY A 113 5.92 -5.36 -3.37
N TRP A 114 6.97 -4.80 -2.78
CA TRP A 114 6.95 -4.35 -1.38
C TRP A 114 6.13 -3.06 -1.21
N THR A 115 5.35 -2.99 -0.14
CA THR A 115 4.74 -1.75 0.36
C THR A 115 5.43 -1.34 1.64
N MET A 116 6.01 -0.14 1.64
CA MET A 116 6.76 0.40 2.77
C MET A 116 5.91 1.40 3.57
N THR A 117 6.16 1.48 4.87
CA THR A 117 5.61 2.51 5.74
C THR A 117 6.19 3.89 5.42
N ARG A 118 5.57 4.93 5.98
CA ARG A 118 6.28 6.19 6.25
C ARG A 118 7.37 5.96 7.33
N ARG A 119 8.25 6.94 7.50
CA ARG A 119 9.23 6.93 8.59
C ARG A 119 8.48 6.88 9.92
N PHE A 120 8.92 5.99 10.80
CA PHE A 120 8.34 5.76 12.13
C PHE A 120 9.42 5.97 13.19
N THR A 121 9.17 6.80 14.20
CA THR A 121 10.08 6.95 15.35
C THR A 121 9.29 6.65 16.63
N PRO A 122 9.63 5.59 17.38
CA PRO A 122 8.83 5.16 18.54
C PRO A 122 8.55 6.28 19.55
N TRP A 123 9.55 7.12 19.82
CA TRP A 123 9.42 8.24 20.75
C TRP A 123 8.35 9.27 20.35
N TRP A 124 8.19 9.56 19.06
CA TRP A 124 7.24 10.56 18.57
C TRP A 124 5.83 10.02 18.34
N GLU A 125 5.70 8.72 18.16
CA GLU A 125 4.41 8.11 17.82
C GLU A 125 3.63 7.64 19.06
N ARG A 126 4.26 7.52 20.24
CA ARG A 126 3.57 7.15 21.48
C ARG A 126 2.51 8.15 21.94
N THR A 127 2.66 9.42 21.59
CA THR A 127 1.82 10.52 22.07
C THR A 127 0.54 10.71 21.26
N LYS A 128 0.38 10.05 20.11
CA LYS A 128 -0.83 10.12 19.29
C LYS A 128 -1.96 9.17 19.74
N GLY A 129 -1.70 8.32 20.73
CA GLY A 129 -2.62 7.29 21.21
C GLY A 129 -3.34 7.64 22.52
N ILE A 130 -3.38 8.91 22.92
CA ILE A 130 -4.16 9.43 24.06
C ILE A 130 -5.16 10.44 23.53
#